data_AF-A0A3S0PJV2-F1
#
_entry.id   AF-A0A3S0PJV2-F1
#
_cell.length_a   1.000
_cell.length_b   1.000
_cell.length_c   1.000
_cell.angle_alpha   90.00
_cell.angle_beta   90.00
_cell.angle_gamma   90.00
#
_symmetry.space_group_name_H-M   'P 1'
#
loop_
_entity.id
_entity.type
_entity.pdbx_description
1 polymer ?
#
loop_
_entity_poly.entity_id
_entity_poly.type
_entity_poly.pdbx_seq_one_letter_code
_entity_poly.pdbx_strand_id
1 'polypeptide(L)'
;MHSARAVVSWWCGLLLIGAASQASAQIAPRLTGEAVIARLDTAKQDLVARAGVTHDDRLTAVSARLGEMADALRKSLGDKASQPADIMDDGRRIAVLRADAAVQRTQSFLDAAPSCPGSDAKALTDALATTVDQLAKASGSSKAAPVINSVETIDHRPLFALHPGNAPVALALVGTNLADPQCADPQITATDDKGKLLDNQPVITGALPTRIELKLPDGAGNKSVALVFHVVPKRKGFLMGCSAQPEATTALQVTSPLRVSVSYDLTTTCSSGERSPVSGSLPDITAYGASSSRQVDAACPNPARYAISAKVTFGDGNSASVGPVEQTAVADITMGLPAGFTLSWSPSTRTVFVRSAANVCKGVY
;
A
#
# COMPACT_ATOMS: atom_id res chain seq x y z
N MET A 1 71.21 52.75 12.83
CA MET A 1 70.23 53.84 12.68
C MET A 1 69.06 53.53 13.61
N HIS A 2 68.73 54.47 14.52
CA HIS A 2 67.42 54.75 15.16
C HIS A 2 66.52 53.56 15.55
N SER A 3 65.85 53.43 16.69
CA SER A 3 65.64 54.18 17.94
C SER A 3 64.60 53.34 18.69
N ALA A 4 64.55 53.48 20.02
CA ALA A 4 63.58 52.84 20.91
C ALA A 4 62.11 53.17 20.57
N ARG A 5 61.17 52.30 21.00
CA ARG A 5 60.08 52.64 21.94
C ARG A 5 59.15 51.46 22.22
N ALA A 6 58.90 51.24 23.51
CA ALA A 6 57.78 50.47 24.03
C ALA A 6 56.51 51.35 24.08
N VAL A 7 55.33 50.77 23.88
CA VAL A 7 54.05 51.27 24.44
C VAL A 7 53.14 50.09 24.78
N VAL A 8 52.68 50.10 26.03
CA VAL A 8 51.63 49.32 26.67
C VAL A 8 50.26 49.92 26.32
N SER A 9 49.21 49.11 26.13
CA SER A 9 47.85 49.44 26.62
C SER A 9 46.88 48.26 26.53
N TRP A 10 46.33 47.89 27.69
CA TRP A 10 45.03 47.26 27.91
C TRP A 10 43.91 47.82 27.04
N TRP A 11 42.85 47.04 26.73
CA TRP A 11 41.43 47.35 26.97
C TRP A 11 40.57 46.06 26.87
N CYS A 12 39.51 46.02 27.68
CA CYS A 12 38.59 44.92 28.01
C CYS A 12 37.76 44.33 26.85
N GLY A 13 37.29 43.08 27.02
CA GLY A 13 36.31 42.42 26.14
C GLY A 13 35.62 41.19 26.75
N LEU A 14 34.65 41.48 27.63
CA LEU A 14 33.53 40.67 28.16
C LEU A 14 33.24 39.22 27.69
N LEU A 15 33.10 38.37 28.71
CA LEU A 15 32.18 37.23 28.90
C LEU A 15 31.06 37.09 27.85
N LEU A 16 31.15 36.03 27.02
CA LEU A 16 29.97 35.44 26.38
C LEU A 16 29.56 34.18 27.15
N ILE A 17 28.48 34.37 27.91
CA ILE A 17 27.66 33.31 28.49
C ILE A 17 27.19 32.44 27.33
N GLY A 18 27.73 31.22 27.23
CA GLY A 18 27.21 30.20 26.34
C GLY A 18 25.78 29.89 26.74
N ALA A 19 24.83 30.39 25.97
CA ALA A 19 23.43 30.04 26.09
C ALA A 19 23.32 28.52 25.90
N ALA A 20 23.03 27.82 26.99
CA ALA A 20 22.45 26.50 26.93
C ALA A 20 21.14 26.63 26.17
N SER A 21 21.15 26.28 24.89
CA SER A 21 19.95 26.01 24.12
C SER A 21 19.25 24.86 24.82
N GLN A 22 18.30 25.20 25.69
CA GLN A 22 17.30 24.28 26.19
C GLN A 22 16.61 23.70 24.95
N ALA A 23 16.97 22.47 24.60
CA ALA A 23 16.18 21.66 23.70
C ALA A 23 14.81 21.50 24.37
N SER A 24 13.86 22.34 23.97
CA SER A 24 12.45 22.15 24.27
C SER A 24 12.10 20.78 23.72
N ALA A 25 11.90 19.82 24.62
CA ALA A 25 11.28 18.55 24.30
C ALA A 25 9.91 18.89 23.70
N GLN A 26 9.80 18.88 22.37
CA GLN A 26 8.52 19.01 21.69
C GLN A 26 7.68 17.80 22.10
N ILE A 27 6.81 18.00 23.08
CA ILE A 27 5.77 17.04 23.45
C ILE A 27 4.93 16.88 22.18
N ALA A 28 4.93 15.69 21.61
CA ALA A 28 4.10 15.39 20.45
C ALA A 28 2.63 15.76 20.76
N PRO A 29 1.90 16.39 19.82
CA PRO A 29 0.51 16.77 20.06
C PRO A 29 -0.30 15.56 20.52
N ARG A 30 -1.03 15.70 21.63
CA ARG A 30 -1.93 14.64 22.10
C ARG A 30 -3.05 14.44 21.08
N LEU A 31 -3.46 13.19 20.89
CA LEU A 31 -4.58 12.86 20.01
C LEU A 31 -5.87 13.47 20.57
N THR A 32 -6.54 14.33 19.80
CA THR A 32 -7.85 14.90 20.13
C THR A 32 -8.87 14.49 19.08
N GLY A 33 -10.15 14.56 19.43
CA GLY A 33 -11.22 14.27 18.48
C GLY A 33 -11.27 15.27 17.34
N GLU A 34 -11.06 16.55 17.61
CA GLU A 34 -11.01 17.62 16.61
C GLU A 34 -9.91 17.36 15.56
N ALA A 35 -8.71 16.97 16.00
CA ALA A 35 -7.62 16.64 15.09
C ALA A 35 -7.96 15.43 14.21
N VAL A 36 -8.61 14.41 14.78
CA VAL A 36 -9.02 13.21 14.02
C VAL A 36 -10.15 13.54 13.04
N ILE A 37 -11.13 14.36 13.41
CA ILE A 37 -12.20 14.83 12.52
C ILE A 37 -11.60 15.56 11.31
N ALA A 38 -10.67 16.50 11.55
CA ALA A 38 -10.02 17.24 10.48
C ALA A 38 -9.24 16.31 9.53
N ARG A 39 -8.52 15.32 10.08
CA ARG A 39 -7.80 14.33 9.27
C ARG A 39 -8.73 13.41 8.49
N LEU A 40 -9.89 13.04 9.04
CA LEU A 40 -10.92 12.29 8.31
C LEU A 40 -11.45 13.10 7.13
N ASP A 41 -11.70 14.39 7.30
CA ASP A 41 -12.15 15.27 6.20
C ASP A 41 -11.08 15.37 5.10
N THR A 42 -9.81 15.55 5.47
CA THR A 42 -8.69 15.56 4.50
C THR A 42 -8.57 14.23 3.78
N ALA A 43 -8.53 13.12 4.51
CA ALA A 43 -8.43 11.77 3.92
C ALA A 43 -9.61 11.47 2.98
N LYS A 44 -10.82 11.92 3.34
CA LYS A 44 -12.00 11.86 2.47
C LYS A 44 -11.78 12.64 1.17
N GLN A 45 -11.31 13.88 1.26
CA GLN A 45 -11.09 14.73 0.08
C GLN A 45 -10.03 14.13 -0.86
N ASP A 46 -8.94 13.61 -0.30
CA ASP A 46 -7.86 12.98 -1.07
C ASP A 46 -8.33 11.70 -1.77
N LEU A 47 -9.15 10.88 -1.09
CA LEU A 47 -9.76 9.70 -1.71
C LEU A 47 -10.75 10.07 -2.81
N VAL A 48 -11.57 11.12 -2.63
CA VAL A 48 -12.48 11.61 -3.67
C VAL A 48 -11.70 12.08 -4.89
N ALA A 49 -10.62 12.83 -4.70
CA ALA A 49 -9.75 13.27 -5.80
C ALA A 49 -9.15 12.08 -6.55
N ARG A 50 -8.67 11.07 -5.82
CA ARG A 50 -8.14 9.83 -6.42
C ARG A 50 -9.22 9.03 -7.14
N ALA A 51 -10.42 8.91 -6.57
CA ALA A 51 -11.56 8.25 -7.20
C ALA A 51 -11.94 8.96 -8.52
N GLY A 52 -11.86 10.29 -8.56
CA GLY A 52 -12.06 11.07 -9.79
C GLY A 52 -11.07 10.75 -10.90
N VAL A 53 -9.81 10.45 -10.57
CA VAL A 53 -8.77 10.08 -11.54
C VAL A 53 -8.85 8.62 -11.97
N THR A 54 -9.17 7.73 -11.03
CA THR A 54 -9.15 6.26 -11.25
C THR A 54 -10.50 5.69 -11.66
N HIS A 55 -11.58 6.43 -11.45
CA HIS A 55 -12.97 5.98 -11.61
C HIS A 55 -13.30 4.71 -10.80
N ASP A 56 -12.70 4.56 -9.62
CA ASP A 56 -12.94 3.42 -8.71
C ASP A 56 -14.05 3.75 -7.70
N ASP A 57 -15.26 3.21 -7.94
CA ASP A 57 -16.44 3.41 -7.09
C ASP A 57 -16.23 2.96 -5.63
N ARG A 58 -15.31 2.03 -5.38
CA ARG A 58 -15.01 1.59 -4.01
C ARG A 58 -14.30 2.69 -3.23
N LEU A 59 -13.45 3.50 -3.88
CA LEU A 59 -12.83 4.66 -3.23
C LEU A 59 -13.87 5.72 -2.89
N THR A 60 -14.91 5.89 -3.72
CA THR A 60 -16.07 6.73 -3.39
C THR A 60 -16.81 6.20 -2.16
N ALA A 61 -17.05 4.89 -2.07
CA ALA A 61 -17.69 4.27 -0.91
C ALA A 61 -16.87 4.42 0.38
N VAL A 62 -15.54 4.21 0.30
CA VAL A 62 -14.63 4.45 1.44
C VAL A 62 -14.67 5.92 1.86
N SER A 63 -14.64 6.85 0.91
CA SER A 63 -14.73 8.29 1.21
C SER A 63 -16.03 8.64 1.95
N ALA A 64 -17.16 8.10 1.51
CA ALA A 64 -18.45 8.28 2.20
C ALA A 64 -18.38 7.73 3.62
N ARG A 65 -17.79 6.54 3.82
CA ARG A 65 -17.62 5.91 5.12
C ARG A 65 -16.76 6.73 6.08
N LEU A 66 -15.66 7.33 5.60
CA LEU A 66 -14.84 8.26 6.41
C LEU A 66 -15.64 9.50 6.82
N GLY A 67 -16.51 10.00 5.92
CA GLY A 67 -17.46 11.08 6.24
C GLY A 67 -18.43 10.71 7.36
N GLU A 68 -19.04 9.53 7.28
CA GLU A 68 -19.93 9.01 8.32
C GLU A 68 -19.23 8.89 9.68
N MET A 69 -17.98 8.41 9.69
CA MET A 69 -17.17 8.35 10.91
C MET A 69 -16.91 9.74 11.49
N ALA A 70 -16.61 10.73 10.64
CA ALA A 70 -16.38 12.12 11.07
C ALA A 70 -17.65 12.72 11.68
N ASP A 71 -18.81 12.53 11.04
CA ASP A 71 -20.10 13.04 11.53
C ASP A 71 -20.51 12.36 12.84
N ALA A 72 -20.33 11.04 12.94
CA ALA A 72 -20.57 10.30 14.17
C ALA A 72 -19.67 10.80 15.30
N LEU A 73 -18.40 11.10 15.01
CA LEU A 73 -17.45 11.61 15.99
C LEU A 73 -17.81 13.03 16.43
N ARG A 74 -18.13 13.94 15.50
CA ARG A 74 -18.64 15.29 15.82
C ARG A 74 -19.84 15.21 16.77
N LYS A 75 -20.82 14.36 16.44
CA LYS A 75 -22.03 14.16 17.25
C LYS A 75 -21.73 13.59 18.64
N SER A 76 -20.83 12.62 18.73
CA SER A 76 -20.49 11.93 20.00
C SER A 76 -19.67 12.81 20.96
N LEU A 77 -18.77 13.63 20.41
CA LEU A 77 -17.86 14.45 21.19
C LEU A 77 -18.48 15.80 21.58
N GLY A 78 -19.22 16.44 20.67
CA GLY A 78 -19.76 17.80 20.88
C GLY A 78 -18.66 18.76 21.34
N ASP A 79 -18.93 19.51 22.40
CA ASP A 79 -17.99 20.48 22.99
C ASP A 79 -16.70 19.86 23.57
N LYS A 80 -16.62 18.53 23.65
CA LYS A 80 -15.44 17.80 24.14
C LYS A 80 -14.47 17.40 23.03
N ALA A 81 -14.67 17.84 21.79
CA ALA A 81 -13.81 17.46 20.67
C ALA A 81 -12.33 17.83 20.86
N SER A 82 -12.05 18.94 21.54
CA SER A 82 -10.69 19.41 21.84
C SER A 82 -10.04 18.69 23.02
N GLN A 83 -10.80 17.88 23.77
CA GLN A 83 -10.28 17.11 24.90
C GLN A 83 -9.28 16.05 24.39
N PRO A 84 -8.13 15.86 25.06
CA PRO A 84 -7.24 14.74 24.76
C PRO A 84 -7.90 13.37 24.96
N ALA A 85 -7.68 12.44 24.02
CA ALA A 85 -8.31 11.13 24.01
C ALA A 85 -7.93 10.27 25.24
N ASP A 86 -6.77 10.49 25.84
CA ASP A 86 -6.30 9.76 27.02
C ASP A 86 -7.10 10.05 28.30
N ILE A 87 -7.85 11.17 28.33
CA ILE A 87 -8.71 11.57 29.46
C ILE A 87 -10.21 11.53 29.12
N MET A 88 -10.58 11.07 27.91
CA MET A 88 -11.97 10.82 27.55
C MET A 88 -12.52 9.57 28.24
N ASP A 89 -13.85 9.48 28.34
CA ASP A 89 -14.51 8.22 28.67
C ASP A 89 -14.22 7.13 27.62
N ASP A 90 -14.28 5.87 28.06
CA ASP A 90 -13.84 4.71 27.27
C ASP A 90 -14.52 4.63 25.90
N GLY A 91 -15.81 4.97 25.83
CA GLY A 91 -16.60 4.93 24.59
C GLY A 91 -16.17 6.00 23.58
N ARG A 92 -15.98 7.25 24.02
CA ARG A 92 -15.46 8.32 23.14
C ARG A 92 -14.01 8.07 22.73
N ARG A 93 -13.17 7.64 23.68
CA ARG A 93 -11.77 7.33 23.42
C ARG A 93 -11.64 6.28 22.33
N ILE A 94 -12.38 5.18 22.41
CA ILE A 94 -12.27 4.11 21.41
C ILE A 94 -12.79 4.56 20.03
N ALA A 95 -13.83 5.40 19.98
CA ALA A 95 -14.31 5.99 18.73
C ALA A 95 -13.23 6.86 18.07
N VAL A 96 -12.52 7.69 18.85
CA VAL A 96 -11.39 8.49 18.37
C VAL A 96 -10.26 7.58 17.84
N LEU A 97 -9.90 6.53 18.57
CA LEU A 97 -8.84 5.60 18.15
C LEU A 97 -9.18 4.84 16.86
N ARG A 98 -10.43 4.38 16.70
CA ARG A 98 -10.89 3.71 15.46
C ARG A 98 -10.91 4.67 14.28
N ALA A 99 -11.34 5.91 14.49
CA ALA A 99 -11.32 6.96 13.48
C ALA A 99 -9.87 7.31 13.06
N ASP A 100 -8.95 7.46 14.02
CA ASP A 100 -7.54 7.71 13.72
C ASP A 100 -6.89 6.51 13.00
N ALA A 101 -7.24 5.28 13.35
CA ALA A 101 -6.80 4.08 12.62
C ALA A 101 -7.28 4.08 11.16
N ALA A 102 -8.53 4.49 10.90
CA ALA A 102 -9.06 4.60 9.54
C ALA A 102 -8.33 5.68 8.73
N VAL A 103 -7.99 6.81 9.36
CA VAL A 103 -7.14 7.87 8.77
C VAL A 103 -5.77 7.31 8.39
N GLN A 104 -5.07 6.69 9.34
CA GLN A 104 -3.70 6.19 9.11
C GLN A 104 -3.65 5.12 8.01
N ARG A 105 -4.65 4.23 7.97
CA ARG A 105 -4.77 3.22 6.92
C ARG A 105 -5.02 3.87 5.55
N THR A 106 -5.85 4.91 5.50
CA THR A 106 -6.14 5.67 4.27
C THR A 106 -4.91 6.42 3.76
N GLN A 107 -4.17 7.08 4.65
CA GLN A 107 -2.92 7.78 4.29
C GLN A 107 -1.87 6.79 3.74
N SER A 108 -1.69 5.65 4.43
CA SER A 108 -0.80 4.59 3.96
C SER A 108 -1.19 4.07 2.57
N PHE A 109 -2.49 4.01 2.26
CA PHE A 109 -2.98 3.64 0.93
C PHE A 109 -2.67 4.73 -0.10
N LEU A 110 -2.93 6.01 0.23
CA LEU A 110 -2.65 7.13 -0.66
C LEU A 110 -1.16 7.24 -1.02
N ASP A 111 -0.27 6.87 -0.09
CA ASP A 111 1.17 6.80 -0.32
C ASP A 111 1.61 5.59 -1.15
N ALA A 112 0.95 4.45 -0.98
CA ALA A 112 1.32 3.18 -1.63
C ALA A 112 0.73 3.04 -3.05
N ALA A 113 -0.50 3.51 -3.26
CA ALA A 113 -1.30 3.22 -4.45
C ALA A 113 -0.92 3.97 -5.76
N PRO A 114 -0.26 5.15 -5.78
CA PRO A 114 0.00 5.88 -7.03
C PRO A 114 0.79 5.11 -8.09
N SER A 115 1.67 4.19 -7.67
CA SER A 115 2.51 3.38 -8.57
C SER A 115 1.97 1.98 -8.84
N CYS A 116 0.80 1.64 -8.31
CA CYS A 116 0.26 0.28 -8.39
C CYS A 116 -0.54 0.07 -9.68
N PRO A 117 -0.22 -0.93 -10.51
CA PRO A 117 -0.98 -1.25 -11.71
C PRO A 117 -2.12 -2.24 -11.44
N GLY A 118 -3.13 -2.24 -12.32
CA GLY A 118 -4.07 -3.34 -12.53
C GLY A 118 -4.65 -3.99 -11.25
N SER A 119 -4.49 -5.30 -11.13
CA SER A 119 -4.98 -6.12 -10.02
C SER A 119 -4.41 -5.73 -8.66
N ASP A 120 -3.22 -5.15 -8.62
CA ASP A 120 -2.57 -4.74 -7.37
C ASP A 120 -3.24 -3.49 -6.80
N ALA A 121 -3.52 -2.50 -7.66
CA ALA A 121 -4.32 -1.33 -7.25
C ALA A 121 -5.72 -1.76 -6.76
N LYS A 122 -6.34 -2.72 -7.46
CA LYS A 122 -7.64 -3.28 -7.06
C LYS A 122 -7.59 -3.90 -5.66
N ALA A 123 -6.59 -4.74 -5.41
CA ALA A 123 -6.40 -5.40 -4.12
C ALA A 123 -6.09 -4.40 -2.99
N LEU A 124 -5.30 -3.36 -3.26
CA LEU A 124 -5.08 -2.28 -2.30
C LEU A 124 -6.39 -1.58 -1.90
N THR A 125 -7.22 -1.26 -2.89
CA THR A 125 -8.54 -0.65 -2.65
C THR A 125 -9.46 -1.59 -1.86
N ASP A 126 -9.50 -2.88 -2.19
CA ASP A 126 -10.34 -3.86 -1.49
C ASP A 126 -9.90 -4.07 -0.03
N ALA A 127 -8.59 -4.09 0.22
CA ALA A 127 -8.01 -4.15 1.57
C ALA A 127 -8.38 -2.93 2.40
N LEU A 128 -8.27 -1.73 1.80
CA LEU A 128 -8.66 -0.48 2.45
C LEU A 128 -10.16 -0.49 2.78
N ALA A 129 -11.00 -0.82 1.80
CA ALA A 129 -12.46 -0.81 1.96
C ALA A 129 -12.92 -1.76 3.08
N THR A 130 -12.38 -2.99 3.08
CA THR A 130 -12.70 -3.98 4.12
C THR A 130 -12.26 -3.50 5.50
N THR A 131 -11.06 -2.94 5.62
CA THR A 131 -10.53 -2.46 6.90
C THR A 131 -11.32 -1.27 7.46
N VAL A 132 -11.62 -0.27 6.62
CA VAL A 132 -12.38 0.92 7.05
C VAL A 132 -13.81 0.54 7.44
N ASP A 133 -14.45 -0.36 6.69
CA ASP A 133 -15.79 -0.84 7.03
C ASP A 133 -15.82 -1.56 8.38
N GLN A 134 -14.82 -2.41 8.65
CA GLN A 134 -14.67 -3.10 9.94
C GLN A 134 -14.44 -2.12 11.10
N LEU A 135 -13.55 -1.15 10.94
CA LEU A 135 -13.30 -0.11 11.96
C LEU A 135 -14.56 0.70 12.28
N ALA A 136 -15.37 1.00 11.26
CA ALA A 136 -16.61 1.74 11.42
C ALA A 136 -17.76 0.90 12.02
N LYS A 137 -17.77 -0.42 11.81
CA LYS A 137 -18.77 -1.36 12.38
C LYS A 137 -18.40 -1.83 13.79
N ALA A 138 -17.13 -1.78 14.17
CA ALA A 138 -16.66 -2.25 15.46
C ALA A 138 -17.42 -1.57 16.60
N SER A 139 -17.97 -2.39 17.50
CA SER A 139 -18.74 -1.96 18.66
C SER A 139 -18.02 -2.33 19.96
N GLY A 140 -18.59 -1.98 21.11
CA GLY A 140 -18.00 -2.23 22.43
C GLY A 140 -17.23 -1.05 23.00
N SER A 141 -17.36 -0.87 24.31
CA SER A 141 -16.75 0.19 25.11
C SER A 141 -15.91 -0.44 26.21
N SER A 142 -14.63 -0.69 25.93
CA SER A 142 -13.63 -1.06 26.94
C SER A 142 -12.58 0.03 27.01
N LYS A 143 -12.14 0.38 28.21
CA LYS A 143 -11.02 1.30 28.49
C LYS A 143 -9.75 1.00 27.71
N ALA A 144 -9.55 -0.28 27.39
CA ALA A 144 -8.39 -0.79 26.67
C ALA A 144 -8.83 -1.60 25.44
N ALA A 145 -9.93 -1.20 24.78
CA ALA A 145 -10.35 -1.86 23.56
C ALA A 145 -9.23 -1.83 22.51
N PRO A 146 -8.94 -2.96 21.87
CA PRO A 146 -7.89 -3.04 20.86
C PRO A 146 -8.33 -2.39 19.55
N VAL A 147 -7.36 -1.80 18.87
CA VAL A 147 -7.54 -1.24 17.52
C VAL A 147 -6.32 -1.60 16.70
N ILE A 148 -6.55 -2.18 15.53
CA ILE A 148 -5.52 -2.45 14.53
C ILE A 148 -5.61 -1.34 13.48
N ASN A 149 -4.51 -0.63 13.25
CA ASN A 149 -4.44 0.49 12.29
C ASN A 149 -3.65 0.13 11.03
N SER A 150 -2.80 -0.90 11.09
CA SER A 150 -1.96 -1.28 9.97
C SER A 150 -1.68 -2.78 9.97
N VAL A 151 -1.49 -3.30 8.77
CA VAL A 151 -0.80 -4.57 8.52
C VAL A 151 0.51 -4.18 7.86
N GLU A 152 1.62 -4.73 8.34
CA GLU A 152 2.96 -4.39 7.88
C GLU A 152 3.76 -5.63 7.53
N THR A 153 4.74 -5.44 6.66
CA THR A 153 5.90 -6.34 6.57
C THR A 153 6.75 -6.27 7.84
N ILE A 154 7.62 -7.26 8.06
CA ILE A 154 8.49 -7.28 9.25
C ILE A 154 9.41 -6.05 9.33
N ASP A 155 9.80 -5.49 8.19
CA ASP A 155 10.60 -4.25 8.09
C ASP A 155 9.77 -2.96 8.00
N HIS A 156 8.55 -2.98 8.57
CA HIS A 156 7.71 -1.80 8.80
C HIS A 156 7.17 -1.09 7.56
N ARG A 157 7.10 -1.78 6.41
CA ARG A 157 6.36 -1.24 5.25
C ARG A 157 4.88 -1.58 5.33
N PRO A 158 3.97 -0.64 5.04
CA PRO A 158 2.54 -0.91 4.95
C PRO A 158 2.25 -2.02 3.94
N LEU A 159 1.39 -2.95 4.34
CA LEU A 159 1.00 -4.11 3.57
C LEU A 159 -0.52 -4.11 3.38
N PHE A 160 -0.95 -4.23 2.13
CA PHE A 160 -2.36 -4.26 1.75
C PHE A 160 -2.71 -5.53 1.00
N ALA A 161 -1.78 -6.06 0.19
CA ALA A 161 -1.98 -7.31 -0.47
C ALA A 161 -0.72 -8.19 -0.55
N LEU A 162 -0.93 -9.46 -0.81
CA LEU A 162 0.11 -10.45 -1.08
C LEU A 162 -0.03 -11.00 -2.48
N HIS A 163 1.08 -11.20 -3.17
CA HIS A 163 1.11 -12.03 -4.36
C HIS A 163 0.98 -13.50 -3.99
N PRO A 164 0.27 -14.31 -4.81
CA PRO A 164 0.21 -15.73 -4.57
C PRO A 164 1.57 -16.39 -4.63
N GLY A 165 1.85 -17.22 -3.63
CA GLY A 165 3.16 -17.83 -3.46
C GLY A 165 3.15 -18.95 -2.44
N ASN A 166 4.07 -19.88 -2.64
CA ASN A 166 4.21 -21.06 -1.77
C ASN A 166 5.10 -20.81 -0.55
N ALA A 167 5.70 -19.62 -0.43
CA ALA A 167 6.55 -19.30 0.70
C ALA A 167 5.69 -18.79 1.87
N PRO A 168 5.97 -19.24 3.11
CA PRO A 168 5.32 -18.67 4.27
C PRO A 168 5.67 -17.19 4.41
N VAL A 169 4.63 -16.37 4.55
CA VAL A 169 4.76 -14.92 4.66
C VAL A 169 4.77 -14.53 6.13
N ALA A 170 5.79 -13.77 6.53
CA ALA A 170 5.84 -13.12 7.83
C ALA A 170 5.32 -11.69 7.72
N LEU A 171 4.43 -11.31 8.63
CA LEU A 171 3.83 -9.98 8.68
C LEU A 171 3.57 -9.56 10.13
N ALA A 172 3.18 -8.31 10.33
CA ALA A 172 2.80 -7.78 11.62
C ALA A 172 1.46 -7.07 11.56
N LEU A 173 0.63 -7.28 12.59
CA LEU A 173 -0.53 -6.45 12.89
C LEU A 173 -0.08 -5.35 13.85
N VAL A 174 -0.27 -4.09 13.48
CA VAL A 174 0.13 -2.93 14.27
C VAL A 174 -1.10 -2.20 14.78
N GLY A 175 -1.01 -1.65 15.98
CA GLY A 175 -2.15 -1.02 16.62
C GLY A 175 -1.92 -0.63 18.07
N THR A 176 -3.01 -0.66 18.84
CA THR A 176 -3.01 -0.34 20.27
C THR A 176 -3.75 -1.40 21.07
N ASN A 177 -3.29 -1.64 22.30
CA ASN A 177 -3.84 -2.63 23.24
C ASN A 177 -3.93 -4.05 22.67
N LEU A 178 -3.00 -4.42 21.78
CA LEU A 178 -3.03 -5.71 21.07
C LEU A 178 -2.56 -6.89 21.94
N ALA A 179 -1.74 -6.62 22.95
CA ALA A 179 -1.29 -7.62 23.92
C ALA A 179 -1.01 -6.98 25.29
N ASP A 180 -0.97 -7.81 26.33
CA ASP A 180 -0.54 -7.44 27.67
C ASP A 180 0.55 -8.42 28.11
N PRO A 181 1.79 -7.96 28.41
CA PRO A 181 2.90 -8.84 28.75
C PRO A 181 2.68 -9.63 30.05
N GLN A 182 1.66 -9.29 30.84
CA GLN A 182 1.28 -10.02 32.05
C GLN A 182 0.23 -11.12 31.81
N CYS A 183 -0.21 -11.30 30.55
CA CYS A 183 -1.21 -12.26 30.15
C CYS A 183 -0.67 -13.21 29.08
N ALA A 184 -1.37 -14.32 28.86
CA ALA A 184 -1.12 -15.16 27.70
C ALA A 184 -1.37 -14.39 26.41
N ASP A 185 -0.68 -14.80 25.35
CA ASP A 185 -0.78 -14.22 24.02
C ASP A 185 -2.24 -14.10 23.53
N PRO A 186 -2.54 -13.10 22.68
CA PRO A 186 -3.86 -12.92 22.09
C PRO A 186 -4.27 -14.18 21.30
N GLN A 187 -5.57 -14.45 21.23
CA GLN A 187 -6.08 -15.43 20.27
C GLN A 187 -6.20 -14.77 18.91
N ILE A 188 -5.70 -15.45 17.88
CA ILE A 188 -5.75 -14.94 16.51
C ILE A 188 -6.26 -16.03 15.59
N THR A 189 -7.27 -15.66 14.81
CA THR A 189 -7.80 -16.50 13.73
C THR A 189 -7.88 -15.70 12.44
N ALA A 190 -7.78 -16.39 11.32
CA ALA A 190 -8.00 -15.83 10.00
C ALA A 190 -9.18 -16.53 9.29
N THR A 191 -9.98 -15.72 8.61
CA THR A 191 -11.08 -16.17 7.75
C THR A 191 -10.91 -15.66 6.32
N ASP A 192 -11.62 -16.27 5.38
CA ASP A 192 -11.85 -15.70 4.07
C ASP A 192 -12.88 -14.54 4.11
N ASP A 193 -13.19 -13.98 2.94
CA ASP A 193 -14.16 -12.90 2.73
C ASP A 193 -15.61 -13.29 3.08
N LYS A 194 -15.90 -14.59 3.18
CA LYS A 194 -17.20 -15.15 3.57
C LYS A 194 -17.26 -15.52 5.05
N GLY A 195 -16.19 -15.25 5.81
CA GLY A 195 -16.10 -15.58 7.23
C GLY A 195 -15.79 -17.06 7.51
N LYS A 196 -15.43 -17.84 6.48
CA LYS A 196 -15.00 -19.23 6.69
C LYS A 196 -13.57 -19.22 7.22
N LEU A 197 -13.31 -19.96 8.31
CA LEU A 197 -11.96 -20.16 8.82
C LEU A 197 -11.04 -20.76 7.75
N LEU A 198 -9.81 -20.27 7.70
CA LEU A 198 -8.75 -20.91 6.92
C LEU A 198 -8.47 -22.31 7.46
N ASP A 199 -8.13 -23.24 6.58
CA ASP A 199 -7.82 -24.64 6.95
C ASP A 199 -6.63 -24.70 7.94
N ASN A 200 -5.66 -23.81 7.77
CA ASN A 200 -4.56 -23.58 8.70
C ASN A 200 -4.61 -22.14 9.21
N GLN A 201 -4.35 -21.94 10.50
CA GLN A 201 -4.42 -20.63 11.15
C GLN A 201 -3.02 -19.97 11.24
N PRO A 202 -2.94 -18.63 11.24
CA PRO A 202 -1.68 -17.93 11.47
C PRO A 202 -1.08 -18.29 12.83
N VAL A 203 0.26 -18.31 12.90
CA VAL A 203 1.00 -18.56 14.14
C VAL A 203 1.61 -17.26 14.63
N ILE A 204 1.41 -16.96 15.92
CA ILE A 204 2.05 -15.81 16.58
C ILE A 204 3.53 -16.11 16.76
N THR A 205 4.38 -15.22 16.26
CA THR A 205 5.84 -15.28 16.45
C THR A 205 6.34 -14.22 17.43
N GLY A 206 5.53 -13.21 17.73
CA GLY A 206 5.81 -12.21 18.77
C GLY A 206 4.57 -11.38 19.10
N ALA A 207 4.39 -11.00 20.36
CA ALA A 207 3.25 -10.20 20.80
C ALA A 207 3.69 -9.07 21.73
N LEU A 208 3.40 -7.84 21.32
CA LEU A 208 3.63 -6.60 22.04
C LEU A 208 2.34 -5.78 22.09
N PRO A 209 2.20 -4.84 23.04
CA PRO A 209 0.99 -4.02 23.16
C PRO A 209 0.59 -3.24 21.90
N THR A 210 1.55 -2.99 21.01
CA THR A 210 1.35 -2.22 19.77
C THR A 210 1.64 -3.01 18.50
N ARG A 211 2.07 -4.28 18.60
CA ARG A 211 2.51 -5.08 17.46
C ARG A 211 2.36 -6.57 17.75
N ILE A 212 1.74 -7.30 16.84
CA ILE A 212 1.70 -8.76 16.86
C ILE A 212 2.32 -9.24 15.56
N GLU A 213 3.40 -10.01 15.66
CA GLU A 213 4.07 -10.63 14.53
C GLU A 213 3.48 -12.02 14.28
N LEU A 214 3.17 -12.29 13.01
CA LEU A 214 2.50 -13.48 12.54
C LEU A 214 3.30 -14.14 11.43
N LYS A 215 3.28 -15.47 11.41
CA LYS A 215 3.62 -16.27 10.25
C LYS A 215 2.34 -16.85 9.65
N LEU A 216 2.07 -16.52 8.39
CA LEU A 216 0.97 -17.13 7.65
C LEU A 216 1.31 -18.59 7.32
N PRO A 217 0.31 -19.49 7.32
CA PRO A 217 0.53 -20.87 6.95
C PRO A 217 0.81 -20.98 5.44
N ASP A 218 1.51 -22.05 5.07
CA ASP A 218 1.84 -22.33 3.67
C ASP A 218 0.56 -22.38 2.83
N GLY A 219 0.57 -21.67 1.71
CA GLY A 219 -0.57 -21.59 0.79
C GLY A 219 -1.74 -20.73 1.25
N ALA A 220 -1.65 -20.02 2.38
CA ALA A 220 -2.65 -19.00 2.76
C ALA A 220 -2.78 -17.88 1.70
N GLY A 221 -1.71 -17.63 0.94
CA GLY A 221 -1.68 -16.72 -0.20
C GLY A 221 -2.06 -17.34 -1.54
N ASN A 222 -2.48 -18.62 -1.62
CA ASN A 222 -2.62 -19.29 -2.92
C ASN A 222 -3.98 -19.09 -3.61
N LYS A 223 -4.96 -18.47 -2.93
CA LYS A 223 -6.27 -18.15 -3.49
C LYS A 223 -6.49 -16.65 -3.41
N SER A 224 -6.93 -16.03 -4.50
CA SER A 224 -7.28 -14.61 -4.49
C SER A 224 -8.55 -14.40 -3.68
N VAL A 225 -8.36 -14.13 -2.38
CA VAL A 225 -9.42 -13.88 -1.39
C VAL A 225 -8.93 -12.83 -0.39
N ALA A 226 -9.87 -12.18 0.28
CA ALA A 226 -9.55 -11.40 1.47
C ALA A 226 -9.18 -12.34 2.62
N LEU A 227 -8.09 -12.05 3.31
CA LEU A 227 -7.72 -12.64 4.59
C LEU A 227 -8.10 -11.66 5.69
N VAL A 228 -9.13 -12.01 6.47
CA VAL A 228 -9.57 -11.21 7.61
C VAL A 228 -8.97 -11.81 8.87
N PHE A 229 -8.14 -11.04 9.56
CA PHE A 229 -7.59 -11.40 10.87
C PHE A 229 -8.53 -10.93 11.97
N HIS A 230 -8.82 -11.85 12.88
CA HIS A 230 -9.62 -11.64 14.07
C HIS A 230 -8.70 -11.80 15.28
N VAL A 231 -8.54 -10.74 16.06
CA VAL A 231 -7.62 -10.69 17.19
C VAL A 231 -8.43 -10.47 18.46
N VAL A 232 -8.29 -11.38 19.42
CA VAL A 232 -8.90 -11.29 20.75
C VAL A 232 -7.79 -11.20 21.80
N PRO A 233 -7.39 -9.97 22.17
CA PRO A 233 -6.39 -9.74 23.20
C PRO A 233 -6.90 -10.10 24.60
N LYS A 234 -5.94 -10.27 25.51
CA LYS A 234 -6.20 -10.36 26.94
C LYS A 234 -5.58 -9.16 27.64
N ARG A 235 -6.22 -8.73 28.73
CA ARG A 235 -5.74 -7.62 29.55
C ARG A 235 -5.72 -8.03 31.01
N LYS A 236 -4.67 -7.61 31.74
CA LYS A 236 -4.64 -7.76 33.19
C LYS A 236 -5.52 -6.69 33.84
N GLY A 237 -6.58 -7.12 34.51
CA GLY A 237 -7.36 -6.29 35.42
C GLY A 237 -6.75 -6.30 36.83
N PHE A 238 -6.83 -5.16 37.53
CA PHE A 238 -6.49 -5.09 38.95
C PHE A 238 -7.40 -6.05 39.72
N LEU A 239 -6.81 -7.01 40.46
CA LEU A 239 -7.49 -8.07 41.22
C LEU A 239 -8.37 -9.05 40.42
N MET A 240 -8.61 -8.83 39.13
CA MET A 240 -9.48 -9.66 38.28
C MET A 240 -8.76 -10.70 37.41
N GLY A 241 -7.42 -10.70 37.41
CA GLY A 241 -6.68 -11.60 36.52
C GLY A 241 -6.71 -11.14 35.06
N CYS A 242 -6.40 -12.06 34.15
CA CYS A 242 -6.42 -11.78 32.71
C CYS A 242 -7.80 -12.08 32.12
N SER A 243 -8.42 -11.09 31.48
CA SER A 243 -9.71 -11.26 30.79
C SER A 243 -9.61 -10.89 29.32
N ALA A 244 -10.42 -11.58 28.50
CA ALA A 244 -10.53 -11.28 27.07
C ALA A 244 -11.07 -9.85 26.86
N GLN A 245 -10.52 -9.17 25.86
CA GLN A 245 -10.99 -7.88 25.38
C GLN A 245 -11.94 -8.07 24.18
N PRO A 246 -12.70 -7.03 23.79
CA PRO A 246 -13.40 -7.03 22.52
C PRO A 246 -12.47 -7.36 21.35
N GLU A 247 -12.99 -8.03 20.35
CA GLU A 247 -12.25 -8.38 19.14
C GLU A 247 -11.85 -7.13 18.34
N ALA A 248 -10.63 -7.16 17.79
CA ALA A 248 -10.19 -6.25 16.74
C ALA A 248 -9.96 -7.03 15.45
N THR A 249 -10.40 -6.45 14.33
CA THR A 249 -10.27 -7.08 13.02
C THR A 249 -9.49 -6.20 12.05
N THR A 250 -8.81 -6.84 11.10
CA THR A 250 -8.20 -6.15 9.96
C THR A 250 -8.15 -7.08 8.75
N ALA A 251 -7.93 -6.52 7.56
CA ALA A 251 -7.92 -7.29 6.32
C ALA A 251 -6.65 -7.08 5.50
N LEU A 252 -6.22 -8.16 4.87
CA LEU A 252 -5.17 -8.24 3.87
C LEU A 252 -5.76 -8.92 2.63
N GLN A 253 -5.42 -8.45 1.44
CA GLN A 253 -5.89 -9.09 0.21
C GLN A 253 -4.84 -10.05 -0.33
N VAL A 254 -5.29 -11.09 -1.02
CA VAL A 254 -4.41 -11.91 -1.86
C VAL A 254 -4.73 -11.58 -3.31
N THR A 255 -3.75 -11.05 -4.03
CA THR A 255 -3.92 -10.64 -5.43
C THR A 255 -4.14 -11.88 -6.31
N SER A 256 -4.67 -11.66 -7.51
CA SER A 256 -4.58 -12.70 -8.54
C SER A 256 -3.13 -12.82 -9.01
N PRO A 257 -2.65 -14.03 -9.36
CA PRO A 257 -1.34 -14.18 -9.96
C PRO A 257 -1.23 -13.27 -11.20
N LEU A 258 -0.09 -12.61 -11.36
CA LEU A 258 0.16 -11.80 -12.55
C LEU A 258 0.02 -12.69 -13.79
N ARG A 259 -0.81 -12.25 -14.73
CA ARG A 259 -0.91 -12.87 -16.05
C ARG A 259 -1.14 -11.79 -17.08
N VAL A 260 -0.17 -11.61 -17.97
CA VAL A 260 -0.25 -10.60 -19.02
C VAL A 260 0.09 -11.24 -20.36
N SER A 261 -0.88 -11.20 -21.27
CA SER A 261 -0.72 -11.61 -22.66
C SER A 261 -0.48 -10.37 -23.51
N VAL A 262 0.54 -10.41 -24.37
CA VAL A 262 0.83 -9.33 -25.32
C VAL A 262 0.75 -9.88 -26.74
N SER A 263 -0.19 -9.34 -27.49
CA SER A 263 -0.32 -9.55 -28.94
C SER A 263 0.22 -8.34 -29.68
N TYR A 264 0.75 -8.55 -30.87
CA TYR A 264 1.33 -7.50 -31.70
C TYR A 264 0.93 -7.67 -33.17
N ASP A 265 0.90 -6.54 -33.86
CA ASP A 265 0.82 -6.46 -35.32
C ASP A 265 2.04 -5.69 -35.82
N LEU A 266 2.90 -6.37 -36.59
CA LEU A 266 4.09 -5.80 -37.21
C LEU A 266 3.83 -5.67 -38.71
N THR A 267 3.79 -4.44 -39.21
CA THR A 267 3.72 -4.15 -40.64
C THR A 267 5.10 -3.79 -41.16
N THR A 268 5.60 -4.58 -42.11
CA THR A 268 6.82 -4.26 -42.86
C THR A 268 6.45 -3.56 -44.16
N THR A 269 7.04 -2.40 -44.44
CA THR A 269 6.95 -1.74 -45.75
C THR A 269 8.27 -1.93 -46.48
N CYS A 270 8.24 -2.61 -47.63
CA CYS A 270 9.40 -2.92 -48.44
C CYS A 270 9.80 -1.74 -49.32
N SER A 271 11.05 -1.72 -49.82
CA SER A 271 11.50 -0.66 -50.74
C SER A 271 10.68 -0.55 -52.03
N SER A 272 9.99 -1.64 -52.44
CA SER A 272 9.04 -1.67 -53.55
C SER A 272 7.70 -0.96 -53.26
N GLY A 273 7.45 -0.59 -52.00
CA GLY A 273 6.17 -0.04 -51.53
C GLY A 273 5.16 -1.11 -51.08
N GLU A 274 5.46 -2.39 -51.27
CA GLU A 274 4.64 -3.49 -50.77
C GLU A 274 4.62 -3.51 -49.23
N ARG A 275 3.44 -3.83 -48.66
CA ARG A 275 3.25 -3.96 -47.22
C ARG A 275 2.97 -5.42 -46.89
N SER A 276 3.67 -5.94 -45.89
CA SER A 276 3.41 -7.26 -45.36
C SER A 276 3.16 -7.19 -43.85
N PRO A 277 1.89 -7.35 -43.43
CA PRO A 277 1.53 -7.44 -42.01
C PRO A 277 1.81 -8.84 -41.46
N VAL A 278 2.28 -8.89 -40.21
CA VAL A 278 2.48 -10.12 -39.44
C VAL A 278 1.90 -9.89 -38.05
N SER A 279 0.93 -10.70 -37.67
CA SER A 279 0.34 -10.70 -36.33
C SER A 279 0.88 -11.85 -35.51
N GLY A 280 1.06 -11.64 -34.21
CA GLY A 280 1.51 -12.68 -33.30
C GLY A 280 1.21 -12.39 -31.85
N SER A 281 1.50 -13.38 -31.02
CA SER A 281 1.43 -13.26 -29.56
C SER A 281 2.73 -13.75 -28.94
N LEU A 282 3.11 -13.08 -27.86
CA LEU A 282 4.22 -13.45 -26.99
C LEU A 282 3.69 -14.42 -25.91
N PRO A 283 4.54 -15.34 -25.40
CA PRO A 283 4.21 -16.10 -24.20
C PRO A 283 3.81 -15.19 -23.03
N ASP A 284 2.85 -15.65 -22.22
CA ASP A 284 2.34 -14.91 -21.07
C ASP A 284 3.47 -14.52 -20.11
N ILE A 285 3.44 -13.27 -19.64
CA ILE A 285 4.26 -12.83 -18.51
C ILE A 285 3.51 -13.18 -17.22
N THR A 286 4.17 -13.97 -16.36
CA THR A 286 3.59 -14.45 -15.10
C THR A 286 4.27 -13.88 -13.85
N ALA A 287 5.30 -13.05 -14.00
CA ALA A 287 6.01 -12.44 -12.89
C ALA A 287 6.53 -11.04 -13.26
N TYR A 288 6.54 -10.13 -12.28
CA TYR A 288 7.17 -8.81 -12.45
C TYR A 288 8.68 -8.95 -12.69
N GLY A 289 9.25 -8.05 -13.49
CA GLY A 289 10.65 -8.12 -13.91
C GLY A 289 10.95 -9.19 -14.96
N ALA A 290 10.01 -10.09 -15.27
CA ALA A 290 10.18 -11.10 -16.30
C ALA A 290 10.13 -10.49 -17.71
N SER A 291 10.59 -11.28 -18.67
CA SER A 291 10.57 -10.90 -20.08
C SER A 291 10.20 -12.08 -20.97
N SER A 292 9.63 -11.77 -22.12
CA SER A 292 9.15 -12.75 -23.09
C SER A 292 9.52 -12.28 -24.49
N SER A 293 9.84 -13.20 -25.39
CA SER A 293 10.28 -12.86 -26.74
C SER A 293 9.78 -13.86 -27.77
N ARG A 294 9.73 -13.41 -29.02
CA ARG A 294 9.40 -14.25 -30.17
C ARG A 294 10.12 -13.74 -31.42
N GLN A 295 10.74 -14.66 -32.14
CA GLN A 295 11.27 -14.36 -33.48
C GLN A 295 10.13 -14.20 -34.48
N VAL A 296 10.30 -13.26 -35.39
CA VAL A 296 9.35 -12.94 -36.45
C VAL A 296 10.07 -13.07 -37.79
N ASP A 297 9.57 -13.95 -38.64
CA ASP A 297 10.12 -14.08 -39.98
C ASP A 297 9.84 -12.80 -40.77
N ALA A 298 10.91 -12.14 -41.23
CA ALA A 298 10.77 -10.91 -42.00
C ALA A 298 10.16 -11.23 -43.36
N ALA A 299 9.13 -10.48 -43.73
CA ALA A 299 8.32 -10.78 -44.90
C ALA A 299 8.93 -10.34 -46.23
N CYS A 300 9.96 -9.48 -46.25
CA CYS A 300 10.65 -9.11 -47.49
C CYS A 300 12.16 -8.88 -47.31
N PRO A 301 12.97 -9.08 -48.37
CA PRO A 301 14.43 -9.03 -48.30
C PRO A 301 15.00 -7.63 -48.05
N ASN A 302 14.32 -6.58 -48.54
CA ASN A 302 14.73 -5.17 -48.41
C ASN A 302 13.61 -4.35 -47.74
N PRO A 303 13.50 -4.41 -46.40
CA PRO A 303 12.56 -3.58 -45.64
C PRO A 303 13.02 -2.11 -45.68
N ALA A 304 12.09 -1.20 -45.91
CA ALA A 304 12.33 0.25 -45.82
C ALA A 304 11.90 0.79 -44.46
N ARG A 305 10.76 0.34 -43.94
CA ARG A 305 10.16 0.80 -42.68
C ARG A 305 9.40 -0.32 -41.97
N TYR A 306 9.31 -0.20 -40.65
CA TYR A 306 8.47 -1.05 -39.80
C TYR A 306 7.49 -0.18 -39.02
N ALA A 307 6.27 -0.67 -38.87
CA ALA A 307 5.29 -0.14 -37.94
C ALA A 307 4.80 -1.27 -37.04
N ILE A 308 4.80 -1.06 -35.72
CA ILE A 308 4.32 -2.05 -34.76
C ILE A 308 3.24 -1.45 -33.86
N SER A 309 2.16 -2.20 -33.68
CA SER A 309 1.16 -1.98 -32.64
C SER A 309 1.11 -3.18 -31.71
N ALA A 310 0.67 -2.97 -30.49
CA ALA A 310 0.51 -4.01 -29.49
C ALA A 310 -0.84 -3.88 -28.78
N LYS A 311 -1.40 -5.02 -28.40
CA LYS A 311 -2.53 -5.11 -27.47
C LYS A 311 -2.10 -5.94 -26.27
N VAL A 312 -2.21 -5.33 -25.10
CA VAL A 312 -1.96 -5.95 -23.81
C VAL A 312 -3.29 -6.40 -23.23
N THR A 313 -3.36 -7.63 -22.76
CA THR A 313 -4.52 -8.19 -22.06
C THR A 313 -4.06 -8.70 -20.69
N PHE A 314 -4.68 -8.19 -19.64
CA PHE A 314 -4.44 -8.57 -18.25
C PHE A 314 -5.31 -9.77 -17.86
N GLY A 315 -4.89 -10.50 -16.82
CA GLY A 315 -5.60 -11.69 -16.33
C GLY A 315 -7.02 -11.43 -15.83
N ASP A 316 -7.37 -10.18 -15.55
CA ASP A 316 -8.72 -9.72 -15.21
C ASP A 316 -9.62 -9.46 -16.44
N GLY A 317 -9.08 -9.64 -17.65
CA GLY A 317 -9.76 -9.42 -18.93
C GLY A 317 -9.66 -7.99 -19.48
N ASN A 318 -9.14 -7.04 -18.69
CA ASN A 318 -8.91 -5.68 -19.19
C ASN A 318 -7.84 -5.69 -20.27
N SER A 319 -8.03 -4.87 -21.31
CA SER A 319 -7.06 -4.77 -22.38
C SER A 319 -6.90 -3.35 -22.89
N ALA A 320 -5.71 -3.07 -23.41
CA ALA A 320 -5.35 -1.77 -23.95
C ALA A 320 -4.42 -1.95 -25.15
N SER A 321 -4.62 -1.12 -26.17
CA SER A 321 -3.82 -1.13 -27.39
C SER A 321 -2.94 0.11 -27.46
N VAL A 322 -1.73 -0.06 -28.00
CA VAL A 322 -0.73 1.00 -28.20
C VAL A 322 -0.19 0.92 -29.62
N GLY A 323 0.04 2.08 -30.24
CA GLY A 323 0.58 2.21 -31.59
C GLY A 323 -0.49 2.45 -32.66
N PRO A 324 -0.12 2.39 -33.95
CA PRO A 324 1.19 1.95 -34.44
C PRO A 324 2.30 2.97 -34.15
N VAL A 325 3.49 2.47 -33.83
CA VAL A 325 4.74 3.25 -33.79
C VAL A 325 5.60 2.83 -34.98
N GLU A 326 6.03 3.80 -35.77
CA GLU A 326 6.76 3.58 -37.02
C GLU A 326 8.22 4.05 -36.91
N GLN A 327 9.13 3.26 -37.48
CA GLN A 327 10.56 3.59 -37.60
C GLN A 327 11.14 3.08 -38.92
N THR A 328 12.34 3.59 -39.24
CA THR A 328 13.13 3.10 -40.38
C THR A 328 13.61 1.66 -40.16
N ALA A 329 13.92 0.94 -41.24
CA ALA A 329 14.25 -0.49 -41.17
C ALA A 329 15.53 -0.85 -40.38
N VAL A 330 16.35 0.15 -40.03
CA VAL A 330 17.58 -0.03 -39.25
C VAL A 330 17.43 0.35 -37.79
N ALA A 331 16.32 0.98 -37.41
CA ALA A 331 16.08 1.46 -36.06
C ALA A 331 15.23 0.46 -35.27
N ASP A 332 15.64 0.21 -34.03
CA ASP A 332 14.80 -0.51 -33.08
C ASP A 332 13.58 0.35 -32.71
N ILE A 333 12.43 -0.29 -32.53
CA ILE A 333 11.23 0.35 -32.00
C ILE A 333 11.11 -0.06 -30.54
N THR A 334 10.85 0.90 -29.65
CA THR A 334 10.47 0.63 -28.26
C THR A 334 9.26 1.47 -27.91
N MET A 335 8.23 0.84 -27.36
CA MET A 335 7.00 1.50 -26.92
C MET A 335 6.69 1.13 -25.47
N GLY A 336 6.27 2.14 -24.71
CA GLY A 336 5.68 1.93 -23.40
C GLY A 336 4.30 1.33 -23.53
N LEU A 337 4.04 0.28 -22.76
CA LEU A 337 2.75 -0.34 -22.60
C LEU A 337 2.17 0.00 -21.21
N PRO A 338 0.85 -0.10 -21.02
CA PRO A 338 0.23 0.13 -19.71
C PRO A 338 0.84 -0.76 -18.62
N ALA A 339 0.70 -0.34 -17.35
CA ALA A 339 1.21 -1.07 -16.19
C ALA A 339 2.74 -1.28 -16.14
N GLY A 340 3.51 -0.41 -16.79
CA GLY A 340 4.98 -0.46 -16.72
C GLY A 340 5.60 -1.58 -17.56
N PHE A 341 4.88 -2.08 -18.56
CA PHE A 341 5.43 -2.99 -19.55
C PHE A 341 6.07 -2.20 -20.69
N THR A 342 7.06 -2.80 -21.35
CA THR A 342 7.71 -2.20 -22.52
C THR A 342 7.81 -3.26 -23.60
N LEU A 343 7.39 -2.92 -24.81
CA LEU A 343 7.55 -3.77 -25.98
C LEU A 343 8.58 -3.17 -26.94
N SER A 344 9.47 -4.00 -27.44
CA SER A 344 10.51 -3.65 -28.37
C SER A 344 10.49 -4.56 -29.60
N TRP A 345 10.69 -3.97 -30.77
CA TRP A 345 10.99 -4.68 -32.01
C TRP A 345 12.42 -4.36 -32.41
N SER A 346 13.22 -5.40 -32.66
CA SER A 346 14.57 -5.23 -33.19
C SER A 346 14.69 -5.82 -34.59
N PRO A 347 14.90 -4.98 -35.63
CA PRO A 347 15.12 -5.45 -36.99
C PRO A 347 16.35 -6.36 -37.14
N SER A 348 17.40 -6.10 -36.36
CA SER A 348 18.68 -6.82 -36.46
C SER A 348 18.57 -8.28 -36.04
N THR A 349 17.81 -8.54 -34.98
CA THR A 349 17.57 -9.89 -34.43
C THR A 349 16.21 -10.46 -34.85
N ARG A 350 15.42 -9.69 -35.60
CA ARG A 350 14.05 -9.99 -36.03
C ARG A 350 13.19 -10.53 -34.89
N THR A 351 13.28 -9.89 -33.74
CA THR A 351 12.65 -10.36 -32.51
C THR A 351 11.74 -9.27 -31.95
N VAL A 352 10.52 -9.66 -31.60
CA VAL A 352 9.64 -8.88 -30.72
C VAL A 352 9.91 -9.34 -29.29
N PHE A 353 10.13 -8.38 -28.40
CA PHE A 353 10.45 -8.61 -27.01
C PHE A 353 9.54 -7.76 -26.14
N VAL A 354 9.07 -8.33 -25.02
CA VAL A 354 8.35 -7.60 -23.99
C VAL A 354 9.04 -7.79 -22.66
N ARG A 355 9.10 -6.72 -21.88
CA ARG A 355 9.62 -6.72 -20.51
C ARG A 355 8.62 -6.12 -19.56
N SER A 356 8.43 -6.77 -18.42
CA SER A 356 7.78 -6.20 -17.26
C SER A 356 8.80 -5.39 -16.45
N ALA A 357 8.42 -4.19 -16.00
CA ALA A 357 9.18 -3.50 -14.97
C ALA A 357 9.21 -4.31 -13.66
N ALA A 358 10.13 -3.96 -12.76
CA ALA A 358 10.07 -4.46 -11.38
C ALA A 358 8.75 -4.02 -10.73
N ASN A 359 8.22 -4.81 -9.79
CA ASN A 359 7.06 -4.38 -9.02
C ASN A 359 7.45 -3.14 -8.20
N VAL A 360 6.80 -2.02 -8.48
CA VAL A 360 6.97 -0.74 -7.75
C VAL A 360 5.80 -0.43 -6.82
N CYS A 361 4.85 -1.35 -6.71
CA CYS A 361 3.70 -1.20 -5.82
C CYS A 361 4.13 -1.47 -4.38
N LYS A 362 4.26 -0.41 -3.58
CA LYS A 362 4.83 -0.46 -2.22
C LYS A 362 3.96 -1.24 -1.22
N GLY A 363 2.66 -1.37 -1.51
CA GLY A 363 1.69 -2.01 -0.63
C GLY A 363 1.42 -3.49 -0.93
N VAL A 364 2.16 -4.09 -1.87
CA VAL A 364 2.03 -5.50 -2.25
C VAL A 364 3.36 -6.22 -2.09
N TYR A 365 3.31 -7.41 -1.50
CA TYR A 365 4.50 -8.23 -1.26
C TYR A 365 4.40 -9.58 -1.97
#